data_AF-A0A3M1RRW1-F1
#
_entry.id   AF-A0A3M1RRW1-F1
#
_cell.length_a   1.000
_cell.length_b   1.000
_cell.length_c   1.000
_cell.angle_alpha   90.00
_cell.angle_beta   90.00
_cell.angle_gamma   90.00
#
_symmetry.space_group_name_H-M   'P 1'
#
loop_
_entity.id
_entity.type
_entity.pdbx_description
1 polymer ?
#
loop_
_entity_poly.entity_id
_entity_poly.type
_entity_poly.pdbx_seq_one_letter_code
_entity_poly.pdbx_strand_id
1 'polypeptide(L)'
;MSRAFPFVFLCVAGAWAVTASFSTVAAADLTLSITGAPRSLRLVGVVQRWDQDGNPVRPVDPKAKIESPFVTAKGTSAGNGKWIFKGLKAGMYDVILLADPRIRIEGFNYPPVLEFDPFFAGDTQIAEEHRDWILEDIAASRHYENKVEPLYIGGNDKTARVLVMLIRDKPTSYEGHFPGAATIRHEVWQYDWAYGGWKKNKRTRVLDRCMLHRDELRQWTWLWDPKLGGIEIKSDDVTIEYAWPDIESRSLKGLYPY
;
A
#
# COMPACT_ATOMS: atom_id res chain seq x y z
N MET A 1 22.60 -75.54 -45.68
CA MET A 1 22.00 -74.36 -46.36
C MET A 1 20.96 -73.75 -45.44
N SER A 2 21.28 -72.66 -44.75
CA SER A 2 20.32 -71.70 -44.18
C SER A 2 21.14 -70.51 -43.69
N ARG A 3 20.99 -69.35 -44.34
CA ARG A 3 21.72 -68.12 -44.04
C ARG A 3 20.87 -67.26 -43.10
N ALA A 4 21.49 -66.80 -42.01
CA ALA A 4 20.95 -65.82 -41.09
C ALA A 4 20.94 -64.41 -41.70
N PHE A 5 19.88 -63.66 -41.43
CA PHE A 5 19.77 -62.22 -41.69
C PHE A 5 19.97 -61.45 -40.38
N PRO A 6 20.77 -60.37 -40.33
CA PRO A 6 20.79 -59.49 -39.18
C PRO A 6 19.76 -58.36 -39.35
N PHE A 7 18.99 -58.13 -38.29
CA PHE A 7 18.13 -56.96 -38.11
C PHE A 7 19.01 -55.72 -37.81
N VAL A 8 18.83 -54.66 -38.59
CA VAL A 8 19.40 -53.33 -38.30
C VAL A 8 18.33 -52.51 -37.58
N PHE A 9 18.61 -52.15 -36.32
CA PHE A 9 17.81 -51.20 -35.55
C PHE A 9 18.24 -49.77 -35.91
N LEU A 10 17.32 -48.98 -36.44
CA LEU A 10 17.48 -47.55 -36.71
C LEU A 10 16.95 -46.76 -35.50
N CYS A 11 17.83 -46.22 -34.66
CA CYS A 11 17.47 -45.30 -33.58
C CYS A 11 17.28 -43.89 -34.16
N VAL A 12 16.03 -43.40 -34.23
CA VAL A 12 15.72 -42.00 -34.53
C VAL A 12 15.67 -41.24 -33.20
N ALA A 13 16.72 -40.48 -32.91
CA ALA A 13 16.75 -39.54 -31.79
C ALA A 13 15.96 -38.28 -32.16
N GLY A 14 14.70 -38.22 -31.73
CA GLY A 14 13.87 -37.01 -31.85
C GLY A 14 14.23 -36.00 -30.76
N ALA A 15 14.99 -34.96 -31.13
CA ALA A 15 15.23 -33.81 -30.27
C ALA A 15 13.99 -32.90 -30.28
N TRP A 16 13.14 -33.03 -29.26
CA TRP A 16 12.05 -32.10 -29.01
C TRP A 16 12.62 -30.84 -28.36
N ALA A 17 12.82 -29.79 -29.16
CA ALA A 17 13.12 -28.47 -28.66
C ALA A 17 11.86 -27.89 -28.00
N VAL A 18 11.79 -27.95 -26.67
CA VAL A 18 10.79 -27.21 -25.89
C VAL A 18 11.19 -25.74 -25.91
N THR A 19 10.67 -24.98 -26.86
CA THR A 19 10.76 -23.52 -26.84
C THR A 19 9.87 -23.01 -25.72
N ALA A 20 10.46 -22.74 -24.56
CA ALA A 20 9.78 -22.01 -23.49
C ALA A 20 9.46 -20.60 -24.01
N SER A 21 8.19 -20.35 -24.32
CA SER A 21 7.68 -19.01 -24.58
C SER A 21 7.73 -18.23 -23.27
N PHE A 22 8.79 -17.43 -23.08
CA PHE A 22 8.81 -16.42 -22.03
C PHE A 22 7.79 -15.35 -22.40
N SER A 23 6.61 -15.41 -21.78
CA SER A 23 5.65 -14.31 -21.83
C SER A 23 6.35 -13.06 -21.30
N THR A 24 6.67 -12.13 -22.18
CA THR A 24 7.13 -10.80 -21.82
C THR A 24 6.02 -10.14 -21.01
N VAL A 25 6.18 -10.07 -19.69
CA VAL A 25 5.27 -9.34 -18.82
C VAL A 25 5.19 -7.92 -19.36
N ALA A 26 3.97 -7.48 -19.69
CA ALA A 26 3.73 -6.13 -20.18
C ALA A 26 4.31 -5.13 -19.17
N ALA A 27 5.20 -4.28 -19.66
CA ALA A 27 5.85 -3.24 -18.89
C ALA A 27 5.44 -1.90 -19.49
N ALA A 28 4.98 -0.98 -18.66
CA ALA A 28 4.53 0.35 -19.07
C ALA A 28 5.16 1.42 -18.19
N ASP A 29 5.24 2.64 -18.72
CA ASP A 29 5.77 3.77 -17.99
C ASP A 29 4.64 4.46 -17.20
N LEU A 30 4.96 4.89 -15.98
CA LEU A 30 4.11 5.77 -15.19
C LEU A 30 4.74 7.16 -15.14
N THR A 31 3.96 8.19 -15.48
CA THR A 31 4.33 9.59 -15.30
C THR A 31 3.48 10.21 -14.22
N LEU A 32 4.12 10.76 -13.19
CA LEU A 32 3.45 11.57 -12.16
C LEU A 32 3.85 13.03 -12.36
N SER A 33 2.85 13.88 -12.61
CA SER A 33 2.99 15.31 -12.79
C SER A 33 2.51 16.02 -11.53
N ILE A 34 3.45 16.55 -10.73
CA ILE A 34 3.16 17.16 -9.43
C ILE A 34 3.23 18.68 -9.55
N THR A 35 2.06 19.32 -9.56
CA THR A 35 1.95 20.78 -9.55
C THR A 35 2.13 21.31 -8.12
N GLY A 36 2.93 22.36 -7.95
CA GLY A 36 3.16 22.97 -6.62
C GLY A 36 4.05 22.16 -5.69
N ALA A 37 4.78 21.15 -6.20
CA ALA A 37 5.72 20.37 -5.41
C ALA A 37 6.74 21.28 -4.69
N PRO A 38 7.01 21.04 -3.39
CA PRO A 38 8.03 21.80 -2.68
C PRO A 38 9.41 21.46 -3.24
N ARG A 39 10.34 22.43 -3.18
CA ARG A 39 11.75 22.19 -3.54
C ARG A 39 12.42 21.13 -2.67
N SER A 40 11.87 20.88 -1.48
CA SER A 40 12.33 19.86 -0.54
C SER A 40 11.84 18.44 -0.87
N LEU A 41 11.08 18.23 -1.95
CA LEU A 41 10.65 16.89 -2.39
C LEU A 41 11.87 16.06 -2.80
N ARG A 42 12.21 15.07 -1.98
CA ARG A 42 13.43 14.25 -2.13
C ARG A 42 13.20 12.80 -2.55
N LEU A 43 11.96 12.31 -2.44
CA LEU A 43 11.57 11.00 -2.95
C LEU A 43 10.20 11.10 -3.62
N VAL A 44 10.13 10.55 -4.83
CA VAL A 44 8.88 10.17 -5.50
C VAL A 44 9.03 8.71 -5.87
N GLY A 45 8.32 7.84 -5.16
CA GLY A 45 8.41 6.40 -5.29
C GLY A 45 7.06 5.76 -5.58
N VAL A 46 7.07 4.55 -6.10
CA VAL A 46 5.89 3.68 -6.13
C VAL A 46 6.15 2.40 -5.37
N VAL A 47 5.13 1.86 -4.74
CA VAL A 47 5.16 0.57 -4.04
C VAL A 47 4.01 -0.30 -4.49
N GLN A 48 4.32 -1.54 -4.82
CA GLN A 48 3.31 -2.58 -5.03
C GLN A 48 3.13 -3.32 -3.70
N ARG A 49 2.10 -2.94 -2.93
CA ARG A 49 1.85 -3.56 -1.62
C ARG A 49 1.19 -4.91 -1.75
N TRP A 50 0.24 -5.01 -2.68
CA TRP A 50 -0.67 -6.13 -2.82
C TRP A 50 -0.47 -6.82 -4.16
N ASP A 51 -0.63 -8.15 -4.17
CA ASP A 51 -0.85 -8.89 -5.41
C ASP A 51 -2.31 -8.78 -5.85
N GLN A 52 -2.66 -9.45 -6.95
CA GLN A 52 -4.01 -9.43 -7.51
C GLN A 52 -5.09 -10.00 -6.56
N ASP A 53 -4.71 -10.79 -5.57
CA ASP A 53 -5.59 -11.43 -4.60
C ASP A 53 -5.60 -10.66 -3.26
N GLY A 54 -4.87 -9.54 -3.18
CA GLY A 54 -4.77 -8.72 -1.97
C GLY A 54 -3.84 -9.25 -0.90
N ASN A 55 -2.97 -10.20 -1.24
CA ASN A 55 -1.92 -10.64 -0.34
C ASN A 55 -0.73 -9.67 -0.40
N PRO A 56 0.00 -9.48 0.71
CA PRO A 56 1.22 -8.68 0.69
C PRO A 56 2.25 -9.27 -0.27
N VAL A 57 2.72 -8.49 -1.25
CA VAL A 57 3.84 -8.89 -2.14
C VAL A 57 5.13 -9.08 -1.35
N ARG A 58 5.24 -8.36 -0.23
CA ARG A 58 6.35 -8.46 0.71
C ARG A 58 5.82 -8.50 2.15
N PRO A 59 6.43 -9.29 3.05
CA PRO A 59 6.15 -9.20 4.47
C PRO A 59 6.38 -7.79 5.01
N VAL A 60 5.50 -7.35 5.92
CA VAL A 60 5.66 -6.05 6.59
C VAL A 60 6.94 -6.04 7.40
N ASP A 61 7.79 -5.04 7.17
CA ASP A 61 9.04 -4.85 7.90
C ASP A 61 8.74 -4.26 9.28
N PRO A 62 8.98 -4.99 10.40
CA PRO A 62 8.74 -4.45 11.73
C PRO A 62 9.72 -3.36 12.15
N LYS A 63 10.78 -3.12 11.37
CA LYS A 63 11.84 -2.13 11.61
C LYS A 63 11.87 -1.06 10.51
N ALA A 64 10.77 -0.88 9.77
CA ALA A 64 10.69 0.13 8.73
C ALA A 64 10.90 1.53 9.31
N LYS A 65 11.56 2.39 8.54
CA LYS A 65 11.85 3.78 8.90
C LYS A 65 10.97 4.73 8.12
N ILE A 66 10.44 5.77 8.76
CA ILE A 66 9.52 6.72 8.12
C ILE A 66 10.23 7.51 7.01
N GLU A 67 11.48 7.90 7.25
CA GLU A 67 12.33 8.71 6.37
C GLU A 67 12.97 7.94 5.20
N SER A 68 12.82 6.63 5.18
CA SER A 68 13.38 5.74 4.16
C SER A 68 12.39 4.62 3.84
N PRO A 69 11.20 4.97 3.33
CA PRO A 69 10.20 3.97 2.97
C PRO A 69 10.73 3.05 1.87
N PHE A 70 10.34 1.78 1.93
CA PHE A 70 10.56 0.87 0.82
C PHE A 70 9.70 1.30 -0.37
N VAL A 71 10.29 1.24 -1.56
CA VAL A 71 9.61 1.50 -2.84
C VAL A 71 10.03 0.42 -3.83
N THR A 72 9.08 -0.04 -4.64
CA THR A 72 9.33 -0.97 -5.75
C THR A 72 10.17 -0.30 -6.83
N ALA A 73 9.89 0.97 -7.11
CA ALA A 73 10.67 1.79 -8.02
C ALA A 73 10.72 3.26 -7.56
N LYS A 74 11.79 3.94 -7.94
CA LYS A 74 11.95 5.39 -7.74
C LYS A 74 11.71 6.10 -9.06
N GLY A 75 10.98 7.21 -9.01
CA GLY A 75 10.78 8.07 -10.16
C GLY A 75 12.06 8.82 -10.49
N THR A 76 12.32 9.03 -11.77
CA THR A 76 13.37 9.94 -12.25
C THR A 76 12.73 11.27 -12.59
N SER A 77 13.26 12.37 -12.05
CA SER A 77 12.73 13.70 -12.37
C SER A 77 13.00 14.05 -13.83
N ALA A 78 11.95 14.42 -14.56
CA ALA A 78 12.00 14.90 -15.94
C ALA A 78 11.92 16.45 -16.01
N GLY A 79 12.03 17.14 -14.87
CA GLY A 79 11.81 18.59 -14.76
C GLY A 79 10.34 18.97 -14.71
N ASN A 80 10.06 20.25 -14.40
CA ASN A 80 8.71 20.83 -14.37
C ASN A 80 7.68 20.04 -13.54
N GLY A 81 8.10 19.49 -12.40
CA GLY A 81 7.23 18.70 -11.51
C GLY A 81 6.93 17.28 -11.99
N LYS A 82 7.49 16.84 -13.13
CA LYS A 82 7.26 15.50 -13.69
C LYS A 82 8.27 14.48 -13.20
N TRP A 83 7.77 13.29 -12.88
CA TRP A 83 8.53 12.13 -12.43
C TRP A 83 8.12 10.90 -13.25
N ILE A 84 9.09 10.21 -13.83
CA ILE A 84 8.86 9.07 -14.71
C ILE A 84 9.38 7.79 -14.07
N PHE A 85 8.55 6.75 -14.07
CA PHE A 85 8.88 5.40 -13.66
C PHE A 85 8.86 4.52 -14.91
N LYS A 86 10.02 4.00 -15.31
CA LYS A 86 10.14 3.25 -16.55
C LYS A 86 9.94 1.76 -16.35
N GLY A 87 9.19 1.14 -17.27
CA GLY A 87 9.04 -0.31 -17.35
C GLY A 87 8.51 -0.96 -16.06
N LEU A 88 7.51 -0.33 -15.43
CA LEU A 88 6.81 -0.95 -14.32
C LEU A 88 6.08 -2.20 -14.80
N LYS A 89 6.17 -3.28 -14.04
CA LYS A 89 5.41 -4.50 -14.35
C LYS A 89 3.92 -4.23 -14.18
N ALA A 90 3.09 -4.96 -14.92
CA ALA A 90 1.66 -4.94 -14.69
C ALA A 90 1.33 -5.25 -13.22
N GLY A 91 0.44 -4.46 -12.64
CA GLY A 91 0.12 -4.52 -11.22
C GLY A 91 -0.49 -3.23 -10.69
N MET A 92 -0.75 -3.20 -9.39
CA MET A 92 -1.36 -2.07 -8.72
C MET A 92 -0.38 -1.40 -7.76
N TYR A 93 -0.19 -0.10 -7.91
CA TYR A 93 0.84 0.66 -7.21
C TYR A 93 0.25 1.82 -6.40
N ASP A 94 0.83 2.05 -5.23
CA ASP A 94 0.62 3.28 -4.47
C ASP A 94 1.85 4.18 -4.62
N VAL A 95 1.65 5.48 -4.77
CA VAL A 95 2.73 6.47 -4.79
C VAL A 95 3.10 6.87 -3.36
N ILE A 96 4.40 7.03 -3.12
CA ILE A 96 4.97 7.59 -1.89
C ILE A 96 5.74 8.86 -2.24
N LEU A 97 5.39 9.96 -1.59
CA LEU A 97 6.08 11.24 -1.67
C LEU A 97 6.76 11.54 -0.34
N LEU A 98 8.02 11.95 -0.37
CA LEU A 98 8.77 12.34 0.83
C LEU A 98 9.45 13.69 0.60
N ALA A 99 9.14 14.65 1.45
CA ALA A 99 9.71 15.99 1.42
C ALA A 99 10.30 16.38 2.77
N ASP A 100 11.35 17.19 2.74
CA ASP A 100 11.96 17.73 3.97
C ASP A 100 11.09 18.86 4.55
N PRO A 101 11.08 19.05 5.88
CA PRO A 101 11.90 18.32 6.87
C PRO A 101 11.36 16.93 7.25
N ARG A 102 10.05 16.73 7.33
CA ARG A 102 9.43 15.47 7.81
C ARG A 102 8.02 15.28 7.26
N ILE A 103 7.85 15.43 5.95
CA ILE A 103 6.56 15.26 5.28
C ILE A 103 6.58 13.97 4.46
N ARG A 104 5.62 13.08 4.72
CA ARG A 104 5.35 11.88 3.94
C ARG A 104 3.90 11.90 3.49
N ILE A 105 3.65 11.71 2.20
CA ILE A 105 2.29 11.58 1.64
C ILE A 105 2.24 10.26 0.89
N GLU A 106 1.21 9.46 1.16
CA GLU A 106 1.04 8.15 0.54
C GLU A 106 -0.32 7.94 -0.07
N GLY A 107 -0.30 7.26 -1.22
CA GLY A 107 -1.44 6.58 -1.76
C GLY A 107 -1.84 5.35 -0.95
N PHE A 108 -3.10 4.99 -1.04
CA PHE A 108 -3.59 3.69 -0.64
C PHE A 108 -4.82 3.31 -1.44
N ASN A 109 -5.08 2.01 -1.49
CA ASN A 109 -6.38 1.43 -1.80
C ASN A 109 -6.80 0.51 -0.65
N TYR A 110 -8.04 0.01 -0.68
CA TYR A 110 -8.48 -0.97 0.30
C TYR A 110 -8.29 -2.39 -0.26
N PRO A 111 -7.27 -3.14 0.21
CA PRO A 111 -7.11 -4.53 -0.17
C PRO A 111 -8.25 -5.39 0.39
N PRO A 112 -8.52 -6.55 -0.22
CA PRO A 112 -9.41 -7.53 0.37
C PRO A 112 -8.84 -8.10 1.68
N VAL A 113 -9.68 -8.13 2.71
CA VAL A 113 -9.33 -8.73 4.01
C VAL A 113 -9.68 -10.21 4.03
N LEU A 114 -10.77 -10.60 3.37
CA LEU A 114 -11.13 -11.98 3.10
C LEU A 114 -10.81 -12.33 1.63
N GLU A 115 -10.54 -13.61 1.38
CA GLU A 115 -9.99 -14.13 0.11
C GLU A 115 -10.83 -13.80 -1.13
N PHE A 116 -12.15 -13.67 -0.99
CA PHE A 116 -13.06 -13.43 -2.12
C PHE A 116 -13.61 -12.01 -2.18
N ASP A 117 -13.14 -11.13 -1.29
CA ASP A 117 -13.60 -9.75 -1.35
C ASP A 117 -12.93 -9.02 -2.52
N PRO A 118 -13.58 -8.02 -3.13
CA PRO A 118 -12.95 -7.20 -4.13
C PRO A 118 -11.99 -6.18 -3.49
N PHE A 119 -11.11 -5.58 -4.28
CA PHE A 119 -10.49 -4.30 -3.90
C PHE A 119 -11.54 -3.18 -3.89
N PHE A 120 -11.33 -2.17 -3.05
CA PHE A 120 -12.03 -0.90 -3.19
C PHE A 120 -11.04 0.23 -3.44
N ALA A 121 -11.42 1.20 -4.27
CA ALA A 121 -10.67 2.44 -4.43
C ALA A 121 -10.63 3.21 -3.10
N GLY A 122 -9.54 3.91 -2.83
CA GLY A 122 -9.36 4.62 -1.55
C GLY A 122 -10.38 5.74 -1.30
N ASP A 123 -11.01 6.24 -2.37
CA ASP A 123 -11.99 7.32 -2.37
C ASP A 123 -13.45 6.83 -2.40
N THR A 124 -13.67 5.51 -2.46
CA THR A 124 -15.03 4.97 -2.37
C THR A 124 -15.68 5.39 -1.05
N GLN A 125 -16.98 5.62 -1.06
CA GLN A 125 -17.74 6.05 0.11
C GLN A 125 -18.75 4.98 0.52
N ILE A 126 -19.26 5.09 1.75
CA ILE A 126 -20.43 4.34 2.24
C ILE A 126 -21.48 5.33 2.74
N ALA A 127 -22.69 4.85 3.00
CA ALA A 127 -23.73 5.67 3.62
C ALA A 127 -23.25 6.28 4.94
N GLU A 128 -23.61 7.54 5.19
CA GLU A 128 -23.17 8.30 6.36
C GLU A 128 -23.58 7.64 7.68
N GLU A 129 -24.79 7.07 7.75
CA GLU A 129 -25.24 6.31 8.92
C GLU A 129 -24.34 5.11 9.25
N HIS A 130 -23.83 4.41 8.24
CA HIS A 130 -22.93 3.28 8.42
C HIS A 130 -21.55 3.76 8.85
N ARG A 131 -21.10 4.87 8.27
CA ARG A 131 -19.84 5.52 8.63
C ARG A 131 -19.84 5.94 10.10
N ASP A 132 -20.90 6.61 10.55
CA ASP A 132 -21.00 7.11 11.93
C ASP A 132 -21.06 5.96 12.93
N TRP A 133 -21.86 4.93 12.66
CA TRP A 133 -21.89 3.73 13.49
C TRP A 133 -20.50 3.10 13.65
N ILE A 134 -19.75 2.96 12.54
CA ILE A 134 -18.40 2.37 12.56
C ILE A 134 -17.43 3.25 13.36
N LEU A 135 -17.51 4.57 13.22
CA LEU A 135 -16.68 5.51 13.99
C LEU A 135 -16.97 5.42 15.48
N GLU A 136 -18.24 5.33 15.87
CA GLU A 136 -18.66 5.14 17.26
C GLU A 136 -18.16 3.80 17.83
N ASP A 137 -18.26 2.71 17.08
CA ASP A 137 -17.74 1.39 17.49
C ASP A 137 -16.22 1.43 17.67
N ILE A 138 -15.49 2.08 16.75
CA ILE A 138 -14.04 2.27 16.90
C ILE A 138 -13.74 3.09 18.15
N ALA A 139 -14.44 4.19 18.40
CA ALA A 139 -14.21 5.04 19.57
C ALA A 139 -14.53 4.34 20.90
N ALA A 140 -15.59 3.53 20.95
CA ALA A 140 -16.01 2.81 22.15
C ALA A 140 -15.19 1.54 22.43
N SER A 141 -14.51 1.01 21.41
CA SER A 141 -13.71 -0.21 21.52
C SER A 141 -12.49 -0.05 22.43
N ARG A 142 -12.10 -1.15 23.08
CA ARG A 142 -10.85 -1.20 23.85
C ARG A 142 -9.68 -1.42 22.92
N HIS A 143 -8.72 -0.51 22.96
CA HIS A 143 -7.51 -0.57 22.15
C HIS A 143 -6.27 -0.78 23.00
N TYR A 144 -5.29 -1.44 22.41
CA TYR A 144 -3.96 -1.56 22.99
C TYR A 144 -3.17 -0.25 22.80
N GLU A 145 -3.35 0.39 21.65
CA GLU A 145 -2.81 1.68 21.30
C GLU A 145 -3.47 2.80 22.10
N ASN A 146 -2.70 3.85 22.38
CA ASN A 146 -3.23 5.00 23.08
C ASN A 146 -3.82 6.07 22.15
N LYS A 147 -3.65 5.93 20.84
CA LYS A 147 -4.36 6.70 19.81
C LYS A 147 -4.74 5.76 18.67
N VAL A 148 -6.03 5.74 18.34
CA VAL A 148 -6.61 4.99 17.24
C VAL A 148 -7.43 5.97 16.43
N GLU A 149 -6.94 6.32 15.25
CA GLU A 149 -7.53 7.35 14.40
C GLU A 149 -8.02 6.71 13.09
N PRO A 150 -9.33 6.59 12.87
CA PRO A 150 -9.86 6.22 11.56
C PRO A 150 -9.63 7.38 10.57
N LEU A 151 -8.86 7.12 9.51
CA LEU A 151 -8.47 8.14 8.53
C LEU A 151 -9.49 8.23 7.39
N TYR A 152 -9.78 7.10 6.77
CA TYR A 152 -10.70 6.98 5.64
C TYR A 152 -11.58 5.74 5.82
N ILE A 153 -12.84 5.84 5.38
CA ILE A 153 -13.80 4.75 5.40
C ILE A 153 -14.42 4.65 4.01
N GLY A 154 -14.44 3.45 3.44
CA GLY A 154 -15.00 3.19 2.13
C GLY A 154 -15.43 1.74 1.96
N GLY A 155 -16.40 1.48 1.08
CA GLY A 155 -16.82 0.14 0.73
C GLY A 155 -18.15 0.17 -0.01
N ASN A 156 -19.07 -0.70 0.41
CA ASN A 156 -20.44 -0.79 -0.08
C ASN A 156 -21.39 -1.17 1.08
N ASP A 157 -22.65 -1.47 0.75
CA ASP A 157 -23.70 -1.79 1.73
C ASP A 157 -23.51 -3.11 2.49
N LYS A 158 -22.51 -3.93 2.10
CA LYS A 158 -22.23 -5.22 2.74
C LYS A 158 -20.89 -5.23 3.47
N THR A 159 -19.93 -4.46 2.99
CA THR A 159 -18.56 -4.47 3.48
C THR A 159 -18.03 -3.05 3.49
N ALA A 160 -17.60 -2.60 4.66
CA ALA A 160 -16.89 -1.34 4.84
C ALA A 160 -15.45 -1.63 5.25
N ARG A 161 -14.50 -0.85 4.74
CA ARG A 161 -13.09 -0.90 5.11
C ARG A 161 -12.64 0.45 5.60
N VAL A 162 -11.80 0.41 6.62
CA VAL A 162 -11.32 1.59 7.32
C VAL A 162 -9.80 1.57 7.29
N LEU A 163 -9.19 2.61 6.73
CA LEU A 163 -7.77 2.87 6.96
C LEU A 163 -7.63 3.51 8.33
N VAL A 164 -6.90 2.84 9.22
CA VAL A 164 -6.74 3.24 10.63
C VAL A 164 -5.27 3.49 10.92
N MET A 165 -4.99 4.62 11.57
CA MET A 165 -3.69 4.93 12.16
C MET A 165 -3.68 4.54 13.64
N LEU A 166 -2.70 3.74 14.01
CA LEU A 166 -2.55 3.14 15.33
C LEU A 166 -1.24 3.60 15.94
N ILE A 167 -1.30 4.45 16.96
CA ILE A 167 -0.12 5.01 17.62
C ILE A 167 -0.04 4.59 19.08
N ARG A 168 1.15 4.14 19.45
CA ARG A 168 1.56 3.97 20.84
C ARG A 168 2.76 4.85 21.13
N ASP A 169 2.53 5.95 21.83
CA ASP A 169 3.54 6.96 22.14
C ASP A 169 3.56 7.33 23.64
N LYS A 170 2.77 6.69 24.51
CA LYS A 170 2.92 6.79 25.98
C LYS A 170 3.99 5.81 26.49
N PRO A 171 4.54 5.96 27.71
CA PRO A 171 5.47 5.00 28.27
C PRO A 171 4.93 3.56 28.22
N THR A 172 5.79 2.62 27.83
CA THR A 172 5.39 1.23 27.54
C THR A 172 6.33 0.21 28.20
N SER A 173 6.03 -1.08 28.01
CA SER A 173 6.96 -2.17 28.34
C SER A 173 8.27 -2.14 27.54
N TYR A 174 8.36 -1.37 26.45
CA TYR A 174 9.60 -1.22 25.69
C TYR A 174 10.63 -0.31 26.37
N GLU A 175 10.27 0.43 27.41
CA GLU A 175 11.15 1.40 28.06
C GLU A 175 12.44 0.77 28.63
N GLY A 176 12.45 -0.52 28.95
CA GLY A 176 13.67 -1.22 29.39
C GLY A 176 14.68 -1.51 28.28
N HIS A 177 14.25 -1.58 27.01
CA HIS A 177 15.11 -1.95 25.87
C HIS A 177 15.30 -0.80 24.88
N PHE A 178 14.26 0.01 24.69
CA PHE A 178 14.29 1.21 23.85
C PHE A 178 13.53 2.33 24.58
N PRO A 179 14.20 3.03 25.52
CA PRO A 179 13.61 4.16 26.23
C PRO A 179 13.04 5.20 25.25
N GLY A 180 11.84 5.69 25.53
CA GLY A 180 11.15 6.64 24.65
C GLY A 180 10.64 6.04 23.34
N ALA A 181 10.57 4.71 23.20
CA ALA A 181 10.00 4.09 22.00
C ALA A 181 8.54 4.51 21.77
N ALA A 182 8.25 4.85 20.52
CA ALA A 182 6.91 4.97 19.99
C ALA A 182 6.75 4.04 18.78
N THR A 183 5.54 3.52 18.60
CA THR A 183 5.18 2.73 17.42
C THR A 183 4.01 3.37 16.70
N ILE A 184 4.10 3.44 15.38
CA ILE A 184 2.99 3.79 14.49
C ILE A 184 2.75 2.63 13.53
N ARG A 185 1.48 2.31 13.29
CA ARG A 185 1.04 1.32 12.31
C ARG A 185 -0.13 1.86 11.52
N HIS A 186 -0.19 1.50 10.25
CA HIS A 186 -1.37 1.71 9.42
C HIS A 186 -1.96 0.37 9.05
N GLU A 187 -3.25 0.22 9.31
CA GLU A 187 -3.99 -1.01 9.05
C GLU A 187 -5.28 -0.72 8.30
N VAL A 188 -5.70 -1.65 7.45
CA VAL A 188 -7.04 -1.70 6.90
C VAL A 188 -7.85 -2.70 7.72
N TRP A 189 -8.87 -2.18 8.40
CA TRP A 189 -9.87 -2.94 9.14
C TRP A 189 -11.08 -3.16 8.25
N GLN A 190 -11.75 -4.31 8.38
CA GLN A 190 -12.99 -4.60 7.68
C GLN A 190 -14.15 -4.73 8.66
N TYR A 191 -15.29 -4.17 8.29
CA TYR A 191 -16.59 -4.34 8.91
C TYR A 191 -17.51 -5.00 7.89
N ASP A 192 -18.23 -6.03 8.31
CA ASP A 192 -19.18 -6.75 7.48
C ASP A 192 -20.60 -6.52 8.04
N TRP A 193 -21.57 -6.25 7.17
CA TRP A 193 -22.97 -6.17 7.55
C TRP A 193 -23.53 -7.58 7.72
N ALA A 194 -23.84 -7.95 8.97
CA ALA A 194 -24.34 -9.27 9.32
C ALA A 194 -25.52 -9.16 10.28
N TYR A 195 -26.64 -9.79 9.93
CA TYR A 195 -27.82 -9.90 10.79
C TYR A 195 -28.36 -8.56 11.31
N GLY A 196 -28.35 -7.52 10.47
CA GLY A 196 -28.90 -6.20 10.80
C GLY A 196 -27.95 -5.27 11.57
N GLY A 197 -26.66 -5.59 11.63
CA GLY A 197 -25.65 -4.71 12.19
C GLY A 197 -24.27 -4.91 11.59
N TRP A 198 -23.42 -3.92 11.77
CA TRP A 198 -22.02 -3.98 11.39
C TRP A 198 -21.22 -4.78 12.41
N LYS A 199 -20.26 -5.58 11.93
CA LYS A 199 -19.35 -6.33 12.79
C LYS A 199 -17.92 -6.24 12.27
N LYS A 200 -17.00 -5.80 13.13
CA LYS A 200 -15.57 -5.79 12.82
C LYS A 200 -15.05 -7.22 12.62
N ASN A 201 -14.34 -7.42 11.52
CA ASN A 201 -13.59 -8.65 11.26
C ASN A 201 -12.34 -8.72 12.14
N LYS A 202 -11.97 -9.92 12.59
CA LYS A 202 -10.74 -10.11 13.39
C LYS A 202 -9.47 -9.97 12.55
N ARG A 203 -9.56 -10.26 11.24
CA ARG A 203 -8.44 -10.10 10.31
C ARG A 203 -8.31 -8.64 9.93
N THR A 204 -7.07 -8.19 9.76
CA THR A 204 -6.73 -6.86 9.25
C THR A 204 -5.65 -7.00 8.18
N ARG A 205 -5.43 -5.95 7.39
CA ARG A 205 -4.30 -5.86 6.47
C ARG A 205 -3.38 -4.76 6.96
N VAL A 206 -2.12 -5.11 7.23
CA VAL A 206 -1.12 -4.15 7.75
C VAL A 206 -0.37 -3.56 6.55
N LEU A 207 -0.36 -2.22 6.44
CA LEU A 207 0.36 -1.51 5.37
C LEU A 207 1.81 -1.29 5.77
N ASP A 208 2.02 -0.84 7.00
CA ASP A 208 3.35 -0.55 7.55
C ASP A 208 3.37 -0.63 9.08
N ARG A 209 4.59 -0.72 9.59
CA ARG A 209 4.91 -0.64 11.01
C ARG A 209 6.24 0.07 11.18
N CYS A 210 6.24 1.16 11.93
CA CYS A 210 7.45 1.88 12.28
C CYS A 210 7.62 1.93 13.79
N MET A 211 8.87 1.81 14.24
CA MET A 211 9.28 2.02 15.62
C MET A 211 10.42 3.03 15.62
N LEU A 212 10.26 4.11 16.38
CA LEU A 212 11.20 5.23 16.47
C LEU A 212 11.07 5.92 17.82
N HIS A 213 11.91 6.92 18.07
CA HIS A 213 11.79 7.69 19.30
C HIS A 213 10.52 8.55 19.28
N ARG A 214 9.85 8.67 20.43
CA ARG A 214 8.59 9.42 20.61
C ARG A 214 8.70 10.85 20.12
N ASP A 215 9.80 11.53 20.45
CA ASP A 215 10.02 12.92 20.03
C ASP A 215 10.20 13.05 18.52
N GLU A 216 10.75 12.02 17.86
CA GLU A 216 10.84 12.02 16.40
C GLU A 216 9.46 11.82 15.77
N LEU A 217 8.68 10.85 16.25
CA LEU A 217 7.32 10.58 15.74
C LEU A 217 6.45 11.84 15.78
N ARG A 218 6.52 12.60 16.87
CA ARG A 218 5.73 13.82 17.09
C ARG A 218 6.10 14.99 16.17
N GLN A 219 7.20 14.90 15.43
CA GLN A 219 7.62 15.92 14.47
C GLN A 219 7.21 15.57 13.03
N TRP A 220 6.69 14.38 12.78
CA TRP A 220 6.31 13.96 11.43
C TRP A 220 4.92 14.46 11.03
N THR A 221 4.82 14.85 9.76
CA THR A 221 3.57 14.96 9.03
C THR A 221 3.49 13.76 8.09
N TRP A 222 2.58 12.82 8.37
CA TRP A 222 2.39 11.61 7.55
C TRP A 222 0.94 11.51 7.12
N LEU A 223 0.68 11.86 5.86
CA LEU A 223 -0.64 12.02 5.28
C LEU A 223 -0.96 10.90 4.29
N TRP A 224 -2.24 10.62 4.15
CA TRP A 224 -2.76 9.65 3.21
C TRP A 224 -3.69 10.35 2.21
N ASP A 225 -3.53 10.05 0.93
CA ASP A 225 -4.34 10.61 -0.16
C ASP A 225 -4.78 9.49 -1.11
N PRO A 226 -6.09 9.17 -1.18
CA PRO A 226 -6.61 8.16 -2.10
C PRO A 226 -6.20 8.34 -3.55
N LYS A 227 -5.98 9.58 -4.02
CA LYS A 227 -5.64 9.88 -5.42
C LYS A 227 -4.28 9.33 -5.84
N LEU A 228 -3.42 9.02 -4.88
CA LEU A 228 -2.10 8.47 -5.10
C LEU A 228 -2.07 6.94 -5.01
N GLY A 229 -3.19 6.29 -4.69
CA GLY A 229 -3.27 4.86 -4.45
C GLY A 229 -3.96 4.08 -5.55
N GLY A 230 -3.70 2.77 -5.59
CA GLY A 230 -4.43 1.87 -6.49
C GLY A 230 -4.19 2.11 -7.99
N ILE A 231 -3.05 2.70 -8.37
CA ILE A 231 -2.72 3.02 -9.77
C ILE A 231 -2.45 1.71 -10.51
N GLU A 232 -3.33 1.39 -11.46
CA GLU A 232 -3.24 0.17 -12.25
C GLU A 232 -2.31 0.37 -13.45
N ILE A 233 -1.23 -0.41 -13.49
CA ILE A 233 -0.31 -0.49 -14.63
C ILE A 233 -0.66 -1.73 -15.45
N LYS A 234 -0.89 -1.54 -16.76
CA LYS A 234 -1.16 -2.61 -17.73
C LYS A 234 -0.10 -2.58 -18.84
N SER A 235 -0.55 -2.54 -20.10
CA SER A 235 0.29 -2.42 -21.28
C SER A 235 0.54 -0.97 -21.71
N ASP A 236 -0.36 -0.05 -21.34
CA ASP A 236 -0.31 1.33 -21.79
C ASP A 236 0.30 2.23 -20.71
N ASP A 237 1.01 3.26 -21.16
CA ASP A 237 1.58 4.27 -20.27
C ASP A 237 0.50 5.05 -19.54
N VAL A 238 0.74 5.32 -18.26
CA VAL A 238 -0.22 6.01 -17.38
C VAL A 238 0.34 7.37 -16.98
N THR A 239 -0.49 8.41 -17.04
CA THR A 239 -0.13 9.73 -16.51
C THR A 239 -1.11 10.14 -15.42
N ILE A 240 -0.58 10.55 -14.27
CA ILE A 240 -1.34 11.05 -13.12
C ILE A 240 -0.97 12.51 -12.89
N GLU A 241 -1.98 13.38 -12.88
CA GLU A 241 -1.85 14.78 -12.48
C GLU A 241 -2.18 14.91 -10.99
N TYR A 242 -1.24 15.46 -10.22
CA TYR A 242 -1.38 15.63 -8.78
C TYR A 242 -1.04 17.05 -8.36
N ALA A 243 -1.95 17.71 -7.63
CA ALA A 243 -1.67 18.99 -7.00
C ALA A 243 -1.13 18.74 -5.59
N TRP A 244 0.05 19.27 -5.28
CA TRP A 244 0.58 19.20 -3.93
C TRP A 244 -0.40 19.86 -2.96
N PRO A 245 -0.79 19.19 -1.87
CA PRO A 245 -1.82 19.70 -0.97
C PRO A 245 -1.30 20.87 -0.14
N ASP A 246 -2.21 21.78 0.22
CA ASP A 246 -1.94 22.72 1.31
C ASP A 246 -1.99 21.96 2.64
N ILE A 247 -0.82 21.69 3.21
CA ILE A 247 -0.66 20.89 4.43
C ILE A 247 -1.31 21.59 5.64
N GLU A 248 -1.29 22.92 5.68
CA GLU A 248 -1.82 23.69 6.80
C GLU A 248 -3.36 23.64 6.84
N SER A 249 -4.01 23.45 5.69
CA SER A 249 -5.46 23.25 5.60
C SER A 249 -5.94 21.99 6.32
N ARG A 250 -5.03 21.03 6.58
CA ARG A 250 -5.32 19.70 7.14
C ARG A 250 -6.43 18.94 6.41
N SER A 251 -6.56 19.18 5.10
CA SER A 251 -7.55 18.52 4.24
C SER A 251 -7.29 17.01 4.13
N LEU A 252 -6.02 16.60 4.05
CA LEU A 252 -5.62 15.20 4.10
C LEU A 252 -5.60 14.67 5.53
N LYS A 253 -5.99 13.40 5.68
CA LYS A 253 -6.01 12.70 6.97
C LYS A 253 -4.68 11.99 7.22
N GLY A 254 -4.26 11.96 8.48
CA GLY A 254 -3.03 11.29 8.90
C GLY A 254 -2.45 11.88 10.18
N LEU A 255 -1.15 11.65 10.37
CA LEU A 255 -0.37 12.21 11.46
C LEU A 255 0.00 13.66 11.17
N TYR A 256 -0.26 14.53 12.14
CA TYR A 256 0.30 15.87 12.22
C TYR A 256 1.13 16.00 13.49
N PRO A 257 2.10 16.93 13.54
CA PRO A 257 2.86 17.21 14.75
C PRO A 257 1.98 17.60 15.95
N TYR A 258 2.39 17.18 17.16
CA TYR A 258 1.71 17.49 18.44
C TYR A 258 2.64 17.40 19.66
#